data_AF-A0A9P1BK46-F1
#
_entry.id   AF-A0A9P1BK46-F1
#
_cell.length_a   1.000
_cell.length_b   1.000
_cell.length_c   1.000
_cell.angle_alpha   90.00
_cell.angle_beta   90.00
_cell.angle_gamma   90.00
#
_symmetry.space_group_name_H-M   'P 1'
#
loop_
_entity.id
_entity.type
_entity.pdbx_description
1 polymer ?
#
loop_
_entity_poly.entity_id
_entity_poly.type
_entity_poly.pdbx_seq_one_letter_code
_entity_poly.pdbx_strand_id
1 'polypeptide(L)'
;MNDQLPMTWQSIVYSRQKKLDNRLEYQIGWEPSSVPKNSIIASKLGCDPVPQGLCSLVLDEASRTVRIASTLEPSASVNLEYLMLALKVRRTACREPLFSLDPVDPQNLESTPQMKRYEPAWLAGTSVGDIMFQADYFLKELALGEYTMP
;
A
#
# COMPACT_ATOMS: atom_id res chain seq x y z
N MET A 1 11.81 -34.34 -9.10
CA MET A 1 12.10 -33.91 -7.71
C MET A 1 13.02 -32.73 -7.81
N ASN A 2 12.54 -31.55 -7.41
CA ASN A 2 13.27 -30.29 -7.59
C ASN A 2 13.96 -29.98 -6.25
N ASP A 3 15.22 -30.39 -6.12
CA ASP A 3 16.02 -30.13 -4.93
C ASP A 3 16.57 -28.70 -4.99
N GLN A 4 15.83 -27.76 -4.42
CA GLN A 4 16.38 -26.46 -4.04
C GLN A 4 17.35 -26.69 -2.88
N LEU A 5 18.65 -26.64 -3.19
CA LEU A 5 19.73 -26.66 -2.22
C LEU A 5 19.51 -25.54 -1.17
N PRO A 6 19.74 -25.80 0.13
CA PRO A 6 19.54 -24.79 1.17
C PRO A 6 20.54 -23.64 1.00
N MET A 7 20.01 -22.41 1.06
CA MET A 7 20.79 -21.17 1.04
C MET A 7 21.88 -21.18 2.13
N THR A 8 23.11 -20.83 1.77
CA THR A 8 24.24 -20.76 2.71
C THR A 8 24.04 -19.61 3.70
N TRP A 9 24.55 -19.73 4.93
CA TRP A 9 24.46 -18.66 5.95
C TRP A 9 24.94 -17.29 5.46
N GLN A 10 25.99 -17.26 4.62
CA GLN A 10 26.50 -16.03 4.00
C GLN A 10 25.47 -15.38 3.06
N SER A 11 24.75 -16.18 2.27
CA SER A 11 23.70 -15.68 1.37
C SER A 11 22.49 -15.12 2.11
N ILE A 12 22.13 -15.69 3.27
CA ILE A 12 21.04 -15.21 4.12
C ILE A 12 21.40 -13.85 4.75
N VAL A 13 22.61 -13.72 5.31
CA VAL A 13 23.09 -12.46 5.91
C VAL A 13 23.17 -11.36 4.85
N TYR A 14 23.73 -11.66 3.68
CA TYR A 14 23.82 -10.72 2.57
C TYR A 14 22.43 -10.25 2.09
N SER A 15 21.48 -11.18 1.95
CA SER A 15 20.11 -10.85 1.54
C SER A 15 19.40 -9.96 2.56
N ARG A 16 19.61 -10.18 3.87
CA ARG A 16 19.03 -9.33 4.92
C ARG A 16 19.64 -7.93 4.92
N GLN A 17 20.96 -7.82 4.77
CA GLN A 17 21.62 -6.52 4.72
C GLN A 17 21.15 -5.70 3.53
N LYS A 18 21.08 -6.30 2.33
CA LYS A 18 20.57 -5.64 1.13
C LYS A 18 19.13 -5.12 1.30
N LYS A 19 18.27 -5.86 2.01
CA LYS A 19 16.90 -5.40 2.32
C LYS A 19 16.87 -4.21 3.28
N LEU A 20 17.75 -4.19 4.29
CA LEU A 20 17.90 -3.04 5.19
C LEU A 20 18.42 -1.82 4.43
N ASP A 21 19.42 -2.01 3.58
CA ASP A 21 19.99 -0.96 2.74
C ASP A 21 18.92 -0.38 1.80
N ASN A 22 18.14 -1.24 1.13
CA ASN A 22 17.00 -0.83 0.32
C ASN A 22 15.97 -0.03 1.12
N ARG A 23 15.67 -0.43 2.37
CA ARG A 23 14.70 0.30 3.20
C ARG A 23 15.17 1.71 3.52
N LEU A 24 16.46 1.88 3.81
CA LEU A 24 17.05 3.18 4.09
C LEU A 24 17.13 4.03 2.81
N GLU A 25 17.64 3.46 1.71
CA GLU A 25 17.82 4.15 0.44
C GLU A 25 16.50 4.64 -0.15
N TYR A 26 15.48 3.76 -0.16
CA TYR A 26 14.18 4.06 -0.76
C TYR A 26 13.14 4.54 0.26
N GLN A 27 13.54 4.87 1.49
CA GLN A 27 12.66 5.36 2.56
C GLN A 27 11.43 4.45 2.75
N ILE A 28 11.67 3.14 2.82
CA ILE A 28 10.64 2.14 3.05
C ILE A 28 10.51 1.93 4.56
N GLY A 29 9.48 2.54 5.14
CA GLY A 29 9.18 2.41 6.56
C GLY A 29 7.85 3.07 6.89
N TRP A 30 7.10 2.45 7.81
CA TRP A 30 5.77 2.92 8.18
C TRP A 30 5.85 4.23 8.98
N GLU A 31 5.20 5.27 8.47
CA GLU A 31 5.09 6.55 9.14
C GLU A 31 3.60 6.91 9.38
N PRO A 32 3.10 6.82 10.62
CA PRO A 32 1.69 7.07 10.92
C PRO A 32 1.20 8.47 10.53
N SER A 33 2.08 9.48 10.55
CA SER A 33 1.75 10.86 10.13
C SER A 33 1.47 10.98 8.64
N SER A 34 1.97 10.06 7.82
CA SER A 34 1.73 10.04 6.37
C SER A 34 0.33 9.49 6.04
N VAL A 35 -0.31 8.74 6.94
CA VAL A 35 -1.63 8.11 6.70
C VAL A 35 -2.71 9.18 6.48
N PRO A 36 -3.44 9.13 5.34
CA PRO A 36 -4.44 10.14 5.05
C PRO A 36 -5.61 10.07 6.02
N LYS A 37 -6.15 11.24 6.38
CA LYS A 37 -7.26 11.36 7.33
C LYS A 37 -8.58 11.51 6.60
N ASN A 38 -9.61 10.81 7.07
CA ASN A 38 -10.94 10.87 6.46
C ASN A 38 -11.62 12.23 6.61
N SER A 39 -11.26 13.05 7.60
CA SER A 39 -12.00 14.28 7.95
C SER A 39 -12.26 15.22 6.77
N ILE A 40 -11.24 15.47 5.93
CA ILE A 40 -11.36 16.40 4.79
C ILE A 40 -12.32 15.84 3.73
N ILE A 41 -12.19 14.55 3.39
CA ILE A 41 -13.03 13.93 2.35
C ILE A 41 -14.44 13.68 2.86
N ALA A 42 -14.58 13.19 4.09
CA ALA A 42 -15.87 12.96 4.72
C ALA A 42 -16.70 14.25 4.75
N SER A 43 -16.09 15.37 5.16
CA SER A 43 -16.76 16.68 5.18
C SER A 43 -17.25 17.10 3.80
N LYS A 44 -16.43 16.93 2.74
CA LYS A 44 -16.83 17.19 1.35
C LYS A 44 -17.99 16.31 0.88
N LEU A 45 -18.16 15.14 1.48
CA LEU A 45 -19.21 14.18 1.18
C LEU A 45 -20.41 14.27 2.14
N GLY A 46 -20.50 15.36 2.93
CA GLY A 46 -21.61 15.62 3.83
C GLY A 46 -21.62 14.73 5.08
N CYS A 47 -20.48 14.15 5.44
CA CYS A 47 -20.32 13.34 6.64
C CYS A 47 -19.36 14.04 7.62
N ASP A 48 -19.76 14.15 8.87
CA ASP A 48 -18.88 14.60 9.95
C ASP A 48 -18.50 13.41 10.85
N PRO A 49 -17.30 12.82 10.67
CA PRO A 49 -16.92 11.60 11.37
C PRO A 49 -16.43 11.91 12.79
N VAL A 50 -17.32 12.45 13.61
CA VAL A 50 -17.09 12.69 15.04
C VAL A 50 -17.55 11.44 15.82
N PRO A 51 -16.87 11.05 16.92
CA PRO A 51 -15.69 11.68 17.53
C PRO A 51 -14.34 11.13 17.08
N GLN A 52 -14.29 9.98 16.41
CA GLN A 52 -13.04 9.21 16.19
C GLN A 52 -12.46 9.32 14.77
N GLY A 53 -13.10 10.06 13.86
CA GLY A 53 -12.62 10.21 12.47
C GLY A 53 -12.82 8.96 11.60
N LEU A 54 -13.49 7.92 12.10
CA LEU A 54 -13.75 6.69 11.37
C LEU A 54 -14.98 6.84 10.47
N CYS A 55 -14.89 6.28 9.26
CA CYS A 55 -15.95 6.34 8.26
C CYS A 55 -16.26 4.94 7.74
N SER A 56 -17.52 4.64 7.49
CA SER A 56 -17.97 3.41 6.81
C SER A 56 -18.77 3.75 5.56
N LEU A 57 -18.96 2.75 4.70
CA LEU A 57 -19.89 2.82 3.57
C LEU A 57 -21.20 2.14 3.97
N VAL A 58 -22.31 2.78 3.65
CA VAL A 58 -23.66 2.25 3.88
C VAL A 58 -24.40 2.21 2.56
N LEU A 59 -24.96 1.07 2.21
CA LEU A 59 -25.93 0.95 1.12
C LEU A 59 -27.30 1.38 1.64
N ASP A 60 -27.85 2.45 1.07
CA ASP A 60 -29.25 2.78 1.23
C ASP A 60 -30.07 1.89 0.29
N GLU A 61 -30.76 0.90 0.86
CA GLU A 61 -31.54 -0.07 0.10
C GLU A 61 -32.72 0.56 -0.65
N ALA A 62 -33.29 1.64 -0.12
CA ALA A 62 -34.45 2.29 -0.72
C ALA A 62 -34.06 3.05 -2.00
N SER A 63 -32.97 3.82 -1.94
CA SER A 63 -32.47 4.58 -3.10
C SER A 63 -31.49 3.79 -3.97
N ARG A 64 -31.01 2.62 -3.50
CA ARG A 64 -29.90 1.84 -4.09
C ARG A 64 -28.64 2.68 -4.28
N THR A 65 -28.37 3.59 -3.35
CA THR A 65 -27.17 4.44 -3.37
C THR A 65 -26.22 4.11 -2.24
N VAL A 66 -24.94 4.35 -2.44
CA VAL A 66 -23.93 4.22 -1.39
C VAL A 66 -23.68 5.60 -0.78
N ARG A 67 -23.74 5.67 0.54
CA ARG A 67 -23.43 6.88 1.33
C ARG A 67 -22.32 6.60 2.33
N ILE A 68 -21.71 7.66 2.82
CA ILE A 68 -20.73 7.59 3.91
C ILE A 68 -21.46 7.81 5.23
N ALA A 69 -21.03 7.10 6.27
CA ALA A 69 -21.49 7.29 7.63
C ALA A 69 -20.30 7.31 8.60
N SER A 70 -20.46 7.97 9.76
CA SER A 70 -19.55 7.79 10.89
C SER A 70 -19.74 6.38 11.46
N THR A 71 -18.66 5.77 11.93
CA THR A 71 -18.69 4.46 12.61
C THR A 71 -17.82 4.50 13.86
N LEU A 72 -18.16 3.70 14.87
CA LEU A 72 -17.29 3.42 16.01
C LEU A 72 -16.60 2.06 15.88
N GLU A 73 -17.00 1.26 14.88
CA GLU A 73 -16.50 -0.09 14.65
C GLU A 73 -15.27 -0.03 13.72
N PRO A 74 -14.06 -0.33 14.21
CA PRO A 74 -12.85 -0.26 13.40
C PRO A 74 -12.86 -1.23 12.22
N SER A 75 -13.46 -2.42 12.39
CA SER A 75 -13.53 -3.42 11.32
C SER A 75 -14.43 -3.01 10.16
N ALA A 76 -15.38 -2.09 10.40
CA ALA A 76 -16.24 -1.50 9.37
C ALA A 76 -15.68 -0.18 8.81
N SER A 77 -14.55 0.30 9.33
CA SER A 77 -13.96 1.57 8.92
C SER A 77 -13.17 1.43 7.63
N VAL A 78 -13.34 2.41 6.74
CA VAL A 78 -12.59 2.55 5.49
C VAL A 78 -11.81 3.85 5.48
N ASN A 79 -10.61 3.83 4.91
CA ASN A 79 -9.91 5.06 4.55
C ASN A 79 -10.45 5.56 3.21
N LEU A 80 -11.06 6.75 3.20
CA LEU A 80 -11.73 7.33 2.05
C LEU A 80 -10.75 7.71 0.93
N GLU A 81 -9.50 8.06 1.26
CA GLU A 81 -8.48 8.33 0.24
C GLU A 81 -8.04 7.05 -0.46
N TYR A 82 -7.85 5.96 0.31
CA TYR A 82 -7.49 4.66 -0.27
C TYR A 82 -8.60 4.12 -1.17
N LEU A 83 -9.86 4.23 -0.71
CA LEU A 83 -11.01 3.85 -1.52
C LEU A 83 -11.12 4.70 -2.79
N MET A 84 -11.01 6.02 -2.67
CA MET A 84 -11.07 6.93 -3.81
C MET A 84 -9.96 6.63 -4.80
N LEU A 85 -8.75 6.32 -4.31
CA LEU A 85 -7.64 5.91 -5.15
C LEU A 85 -7.98 4.65 -5.94
N ALA A 86 -8.41 3.59 -5.26
CA ALA A 86 -8.76 2.32 -5.89
C ALA A 86 -9.85 2.51 -6.96
N LEU A 87 -10.90 3.28 -6.65
CA LEU A 87 -11.98 3.60 -7.58
C LEU A 87 -11.49 4.42 -8.79
N LYS A 88 -10.63 5.41 -8.56
CA LYS A 88 -10.05 6.24 -9.63
C LYS A 88 -9.22 5.38 -10.57
N VAL A 89 -8.29 4.57 -10.05
CA VAL A 89 -7.44 3.68 -10.85
C VAL A 89 -8.29 2.69 -11.62
N ARG A 90 -9.28 2.06 -10.97
CA ARG A 90 -10.19 1.12 -11.63
C ARG A 90 -10.97 1.79 -12.76
N ARG A 91 -11.45 3.02 -12.55
CA ARG A 91 -12.20 3.78 -13.57
C ARG A 91 -11.33 4.22 -14.74
N THR A 92 -10.09 4.64 -14.50
CA THR A 92 -9.24 5.25 -15.54
C THR A 92 -8.33 4.24 -16.25
N ALA A 93 -7.89 3.20 -15.54
CA ALA A 93 -6.91 2.23 -16.04
C ALA A 93 -7.50 0.81 -16.17
N CYS A 94 -8.77 0.60 -15.80
CA CYS A 94 -9.45 -0.70 -15.84
C CYS A 94 -8.72 -1.82 -15.10
N ARG A 95 -7.92 -1.48 -14.07
CA ARG A 95 -7.12 -2.40 -13.28
C ARG A 95 -6.94 -1.89 -11.85
N GLU A 96 -6.23 -2.66 -11.03
CA GLU A 96 -5.78 -2.27 -9.70
C GLU A 96 -4.45 -1.50 -9.76
N PRO A 97 -4.13 -0.67 -8.75
CA PRO A 97 -2.82 -0.05 -8.67
C PRO A 97 -1.74 -1.11 -8.46
N LEU A 98 -0.60 -0.95 -9.13
CA LEU A 98 0.57 -1.80 -8.97
C LEU A 98 1.75 -0.97 -8.45
N PHE A 99 2.52 -1.59 -7.56
CA PHE A 99 3.70 -1.03 -6.95
C PHE A 99 4.82 -2.06 -7.00
N SER A 100 6.03 -1.64 -7.34
CA SER A 100 7.19 -2.54 -7.36
C SER A 100 8.50 -1.79 -7.22
N LEU A 101 9.49 -2.46 -6.64
CA LEU A 101 10.86 -1.98 -6.60
C LEU A 101 11.62 -2.69 -7.71
N ASP A 102 11.75 -2.02 -8.86
CA ASP A 102 12.27 -2.63 -10.08
C ASP A 102 13.73 -2.24 -10.30
N PRO A 103 14.56 -3.14 -10.86
CA PRO A 103 15.87 -2.75 -11.37
C PRO A 103 15.73 -1.68 -12.46
N VAL A 104 16.59 -0.66 -12.45
CA VAL A 104 16.64 0.33 -13.53
C VAL A 104 17.02 -0.33 -14.85
N ASP A 105 17.92 -1.30 -14.81
CA ASP A 105 18.30 -2.16 -15.94
C ASP A 105 17.84 -3.61 -15.72
N PRO A 106 16.74 -4.06 -16.36
CA PRO A 106 16.24 -5.43 -16.22
C PRO A 106 17.23 -6.51 -16.67
N GLN A 107 18.25 -6.17 -17.47
CA GLN A 107 19.27 -7.12 -17.93
C GLN A 107 20.41 -7.28 -16.91
N ASN A 108 20.48 -6.43 -15.89
CA ASN A 108 21.54 -6.39 -14.90
C ASN A 108 20.98 -6.32 -13.46
N LEU A 109 20.31 -7.41 -13.05
CA LEU A 109 19.60 -7.49 -11.77
C LEU A 109 20.50 -7.35 -10.54
N GLU A 110 21.79 -7.68 -10.65
CA GLU A 110 22.69 -7.75 -9.49
C GLU A 110 23.29 -6.39 -9.11
N SER A 111 23.62 -5.55 -10.10
CA SER A 111 24.42 -4.33 -9.89
C SER A 111 23.71 -3.03 -10.25
N THR A 112 22.56 -3.09 -10.90
CA THR A 112 21.78 -1.89 -11.22
C THR A 112 21.07 -1.34 -9.98
N PRO A 113 20.97 -0.01 -9.82
CA PRO A 113 20.11 0.56 -8.79
C PRO A 113 18.66 0.15 -9.00
N GLN A 114 17.89 0.18 -7.93
CA GLN A 114 16.45 -0.08 -7.99
C GLN A 114 15.68 1.24 -8.05
N MET A 115 14.44 1.19 -8.51
CA MET A 115 13.56 2.35 -8.54
C MET A 115 12.14 1.96 -8.18
N LYS A 116 11.46 2.83 -7.42
CA LYS A 116 10.04 2.67 -7.15
C LYS A 116 9.24 2.87 -8.43
N ARG A 117 8.44 1.89 -8.78
CA ARG A 117 7.49 1.93 -9.88
C ARG A 117 6.08 2.00 -9.32
N TYR A 118 5.30 2.84 -9.97
CA TYR A 118 3.91 3.10 -9.64
C TYR A 118 3.10 3.00 -10.90
N GLU A 119 2.00 2.28 -10.80
CA GLU A 119 1.18 1.96 -11.95
C GLU A 119 -0.28 2.14 -11.53
N PRO A 120 -0.90 3.28 -11.89
CA PRO A 120 -0.45 4.31 -12.83
C PRO A 120 0.61 5.29 -12.29
N ALA A 121 1.43 5.84 -13.19
CA ALA A 121 2.60 6.67 -12.85
C ALA A 121 2.27 7.96 -12.06
N TRP A 122 1.05 8.48 -12.18
CA TRP A 122 0.63 9.69 -11.45
C TRP A 122 0.50 9.47 -9.93
N LEU A 123 0.62 8.24 -9.46
CA LEU A 123 0.72 7.92 -8.03
C LEU A 123 2.06 8.32 -7.41
N ALA A 124 3.11 8.38 -8.23
CA ALA A 124 4.45 8.74 -7.76
C ALA A 124 4.46 10.16 -7.20
N GLY A 125 5.11 10.35 -6.04
CA GLY A 125 5.20 11.65 -5.38
C GLY A 125 3.93 12.10 -4.66
N THR A 126 2.95 11.21 -4.50
CA THR A 126 1.76 11.44 -3.66
C THR A 126 1.90 10.67 -2.36
N SER A 127 1.43 11.24 -1.24
CA SER A 127 1.47 10.56 0.07
C SER A 127 0.75 9.21 0.03
N VAL A 128 -0.43 9.17 -0.59
CA VAL A 128 -1.21 7.94 -0.76
C VAL A 128 -0.49 6.90 -1.61
N GLY A 129 0.19 7.32 -2.68
CA GLY A 129 0.96 6.42 -3.54
C GLY A 129 2.14 5.81 -2.79
N ASP A 130 2.87 6.60 -2.00
CA ASP A 130 4.02 6.13 -1.22
C ASP A 130 3.60 5.16 -0.11
N ILE A 131 2.50 5.41 0.57
CA ILE A 131 1.99 4.49 1.60
C ILE A 131 1.53 3.18 0.99
N MET A 132 0.80 3.24 -0.14
CA MET A 132 0.35 2.03 -0.82
C MET A 132 1.54 1.21 -1.36
N PHE A 133 2.61 1.88 -1.82
CA PHE A 133 3.86 1.22 -2.15
C PHE A 133 4.46 0.50 -0.93
N GLN A 134 4.55 1.17 0.21
CA GLN A 134 5.11 0.58 1.44
C GLN A 134 4.28 -0.62 1.91
N ALA A 135 2.95 -0.50 1.86
CA ALA A 135 2.02 -1.57 2.25
C ALA A 135 2.20 -2.80 1.35
N ASP A 136 2.24 -2.59 0.03
CA ASP A 136 2.45 -3.67 -0.95
C ASP A 136 3.84 -4.31 -0.80
N TYR A 137 4.90 -3.51 -0.59
CA TYR A 137 6.25 -4.01 -0.30
C TYR A 137 6.28 -4.87 0.97
N PHE A 138 5.64 -4.42 2.04
CA PHE A 138 5.55 -5.15 3.29
C PHE A 138 4.74 -6.45 3.15
N LEU A 139 3.63 -6.43 2.42
CA LEU A 139 2.84 -7.63 2.13
C LEU A 139 3.65 -8.67 1.35
N LYS A 140 4.52 -8.24 0.43
CA LYS A 140 5.43 -9.14 -0.28
C LYS A 140 6.44 -9.77 0.67
N GLU A 141 7.05 -9.01 1.57
CA GLU A 141 7.96 -9.56 2.57
C GLU A 141 7.25 -10.55 3.52
N LEU A 142 6.04 -10.21 3.97
CA LEU A 142 5.20 -11.09 4.76
C LEU A 142 4.89 -12.40 4.02
N ALA A 143 4.48 -12.32 2.76
CA ALA A 143 4.19 -13.49 1.93
C ALA A 143 5.44 -14.35 1.63
N LEU A 144 6.62 -13.72 1.59
CA LEU A 144 7.91 -14.40 1.44
C LEU A 144 8.45 -14.98 2.75
N GLY A 145 7.72 -14.85 3.87
CA GLY A 145 8.08 -15.43 5.16
C GLY A 145 9.11 -14.62 5.96
N GLU A 146 9.33 -13.35 5.61
CA GLU A 146 10.23 -12.47 6.37
C GLU A 146 9.65 -12.09 7.74
N TYR A 147 8.33 -12.12 7.85
CA TYR A 147 7.58 -11.84 9.07
C TYR A 147 6.64 -13.00 9.37
N THR A 148 6.37 -13.22 10.65
CA THR A 148 5.30 -14.13 11.08
C THR A 148 3.95 -13.53 10.73
N MET A 149 3.07 -14.34 10.15
CA MET A 149 1.66 -13.95 9.95
C MET A 149 1.03 -13.60 11.32
N PRO A 150 0.36 -12.45 11.44
CA PRO A 150 -0.36 -12.08 12.66
C PRO A 150 -1.57 -12.97 12.93
#